data_AF-R6YUA9-F1
#
_entry.id   AF-R6YUA9-F1
#
_cell.length_a   1.000
_cell.length_b   1.000
_cell.length_c   1.000
_cell.angle_alpha   90.00
_cell.angle_beta   90.00
_cell.angle_gamma   90.00
#
_symmetry.space_group_name_H-M   'P 1'
#
loop_
_entity.id
_entity.type
_entity.pdbx_description
1 polymer ?
#
loop_
_entity_poly.entity_id
_entity_poly.type
_entity_poly.pdbx_seq_one_letter_code
_entity_poly.pdbx_strand_id
1 'polypeptide(L)'
;MPKEFEFWKIYVMAKVILKKRNMEGFKNIDEFYYYIFDELNQFEKEFGEFINKKRYLYSNFLPKMPNSDFVNRSKMTLRELCNVDNLVSIDSFNYDDIGDENLNKILHNINGNLENPIFGIDSNLCIASDPRFIFTKTNRRMELEMIDFECQKDIAFDNVIVYGHSLSSNDYSYFFPLLDKLEMTNFLSNKKIIFGFSVYDREKETEIKRKNRLNIQKLFEAYANYKGLKDVNRLLDSLTTQNRVLTYEIHI
;
A
#
# COMPACT_ATOMS: atom_id res chain seq x y z
N MET A 1 -0.28 -3.76 -27.87
CA MET A 1 -1.75 -3.66 -27.82
C MET A 1 -2.21 -4.18 -26.48
N PRO A 2 -2.71 -3.34 -25.55
CA PRO A 2 -3.26 -3.85 -24.30
C PRO A 2 -4.59 -4.50 -24.61
N LYS A 3 -4.70 -5.79 -24.29
CA LYS A 3 -5.96 -6.54 -24.30
C LYS A 3 -6.96 -5.79 -23.43
N GLU A 4 -8.10 -5.51 -24.05
CA GLU A 4 -9.30 -4.95 -23.47
C GLU A 4 -9.57 -5.59 -22.10
N PHE A 5 -9.30 -4.83 -21.04
CA PHE A 5 -9.97 -5.04 -19.77
C PHE A 5 -11.46 -4.80 -20.07
N GLU A 6 -12.24 -5.87 -20.11
CA GLU A 6 -13.65 -5.87 -20.54
C GLU A 6 -14.44 -4.74 -19.88
N PHE A 7 -14.77 -3.73 -20.69
CA PHE A 7 -15.67 -2.61 -20.40
C PHE A 7 -17.05 -3.03 -19.85
N TRP A 8 -17.43 -4.31 -20.00
CA TRP A 8 -18.72 -4.84 -19.57
C TRP A 8 -18.91 -4.87 -18.05
N LYS A 9 -17.86 -5.14 -17.24
CA LYS A 9 -18.02 -5.31 -15.78
C LYS A 9 -18.27 -3.99 -15.04
N ILE A 10 -17.66 -2.89 -15.47
CA ILE A 10 -17.91 -1.54 -14.91
C ILE A 10 -19.37 -1.12 -15.19
N TYR A 11 -19.92 -1.53 -16.32
CA TYR A 11 -21.34 -1.33 -16.64
C TYR A 11 -22.27 -2.14 -15.73
N VAL A 12 -21.88 -3.30 -15.22
CA VAL A 12 -22.76 -4.12 -14.37
C VAL A 12 -23.03 -3.44 -13.04
N MET A 13 -22.00 -2.98 -12.33
CA MET A 13 -22.19 -2.34 -11.02
C MET A 13 -22.96 -1.02 -11.16
N ALA A 14 -22.57 -0.16 -12.11
CA ALA A 14 -23.31 1.07 -12.40
C ALA A 14 -24.76 0.79 -12.82
N LYS A 15 -25.01 -0.23 -13.64
CA LYS A 15 -26.36 -0.62 -14.09
C LYS A 15 -27.19 -1.27 -12.99
N VAL A 16 -26.59 -2.05 -12.07
CA VAL A 16 -27.26 -2.63 -10.90
C VAL A 16 -27.61 -1.53 -9.90
N ILE A 17 -26.70 -0.59 -9.64
CA ILE A 17 -26.95 0.60 -8.83
C ILE A 17 -28.10 1.42 -9.44
N LEU A 18 -28.06 1.69 -10.74
CA LEU A 18 -29.12 2.40 -11.45
C LEU A 18 -30.44 1.62 -11.44
N LYS A 19 -30.40 0.29 -11.59
CA LYS A 19 -31.60 -0.56 -11.58
C LYS A 19 -32.22 -0.65 -10.19
N LYS A 20 -31.43 -0.78 -9.12
CA LYS A 20 -31.90 -0.75 -7.72
C LYS A 20 -32.47 0.63 -7.36
N ARG A 21 -31.79 1.70 -7.76
CA ARG A 21 -32.30 3.08 -7.66
C ARG A 21 -33.64 3.25 -8.38
N ASN A 22 -33.82 2.59 -9.52
CA ASN A 22 -35.04 2.70 -10.34
C ASN A 22 -36.18 1.74 -9.92
N MET A 23 -35.89 0.66 -9.18
CA MET A 23 -36.89 -0.35 -8.79
C MET A 23 -37.45 -0.15 -7.38
N GLU A 24 -36.62 0.22 -6.41
CA GLU A 24 -37.05 0.40 -5.00
C GLU A 24 -36.70 1.79 -4.45
N GLY A 25 -35.75 2.50 -5.08
CA GLY A 25 -35.20 3.75 -4.55
C GLY A 25 -34.38 3.52 -3.27
N PHE A 26 -33.52 4.47 -2.94
CA PHE A 26 -32.89 4.52 -1.61
C PHE A 26 -33.68 5.51 -0.76
N LYS A 27 -34.00 5.16 0.49
CA LYS A 27 -34.76 6.02 1.40
C LYS A 27 -33.99 7.29 1.74
N ASN A 28 -32.67 7.18 1.84
CA ASN A 28 -31.76 8.29 2.07
C ASN A 28 -30.37 7.98 1.47
N ILE A 29 -29.45 8.94 1.59
CA ILE A 29 -28.10 8.80 1.03
C ILE A 29 -27.24 7.79 1.80
N ASP A 30 -27.52 7.57 3.08
CA ASP A 30 -26.76 6.64 3.91
C ASP A 30 -27.04 5.19 3.48
N GLU A 31 -28.30 4.84 3.21
CA GLU A 31 -28.67 3.53 2.66
C GLU A 31 -28.00 3.26 1.32
N PHE A 32 -27.85 4.30 0.49
CA PHE A 32 -27.08 4.21 -0.74
C PHE A 32 -25.61 3.91 -0.47
N TYR A 33 -24.96 4.64 0.45
CA TYR A 33 -23.55 4.42 0.77
C TYR A 33 -23.31 3.05 1.40
N TYR A 34 -24.15 2.59 2.32
CA TYR A 34 -24.04 1.23 2.88
C TYR A 34 -24.18 0.16 1.81
N TYR A 35 -25.11 0.32 0.86
CA TYR A 35 -25.21 -0.61 -0.25
C TYR A 35 -23.92 -0.67 -1.09
N ILE A 36 -23.33 0.48 -1.44
CA ILE A 36 -22.06 0.51 -2.18
C ILE A 36 -20.91 -0.09 -1.37
N PHE A 37 -20.93 0.10 -0.05
CA PHE A 37 -19.95 -0.46 0.87
C PHE A 37 -20.04 -2.00 0.92
N ASP A 38 -21.24 -2.56 0.95
CA ASP A 38 -21.44 -4.02 0.90
C ASP A 38 -20.95 -4.61 -0.43
N GLU A 39 -21.22 -3.95 -1.55
CA GLU A 39 -20.72 -4.37 -2.88
C GLU A 39 -19.18 -4.30 -2.94
N LEU A 40 -18.57 -3.27 -2.33
CA LEU A 40 -17.12 -3.15 -2.21
C LEU A 40 -16.53 -4.30 -1.39
N ASN A 41 -17.12 -4.61 -0.23
CA ASN A 41 -16.71 -5.73 0.63
C ASN A 41 -16.77 -7.07 -0.11
N GLN A 42 -17.82 -7.30 -0.88
CA GLN A 42 -17.95 -8.51 -1.69
C GLN A 42 -16.87 -8.56 -2.77
N PHE A 43 -16.61 -7.45 -3.46
CA PHE A 43 -15.56 -7.37 -4.46
C PHE A 43 -14.17 -7.63 -3.87
N GLU A 44 -13.85 -7.04 -2.71
CA GLU A 44 -12.58 -7.25 -2.01
C GLU A 44 -12.38 -8.73 -1.66
N LYS A 45 -13.41 -9.39 -1.14
CA LYS A 45 -13.34 -10.82 -0.83
C LYS A 45 -13.04 -11.66 -2.06
N GLU A 46 -13.74 -11.41 -3.17
CA GLU A 46 -13.48 -12.10 -4.45
C GLU A 46 -12.08 -11.81 -5.00
N PHE A 47 -11.59 -10.58 -4.80
CA PHE A 47 -10.24 -10.19 -5.17
C PHE A 47 -9.18 -10.94 -4.34
N GLY A 48 -9.37 -11.05 -3.03
CA GLY A 48 -8.51 -11.84 -2.15
C GLY A 48 -8.44 -13.31 -2.56
N GLU A 49 -9.60 -13.91 -2.86
CA GLU A 49 -9.65 -15.28 -3.41
C GLU A 49 -8.93 -15.41 -4.76
N PHE A 50 -9.05 -14.42 -5.64
CA PHE A 50 -8.35 -14.41 -6.92
C PHE A 50 -6.82 -14.43 -6.73
N ILE A 51 -6.28 -13.59 -5.84
CA ILE A 51 -4.84 -13.57 -5.55
C ILE A 51 -4.41 -14.91 -4.93
N ASN A 52 -5.19 -15.44 -3.98
CA ASN A 52 -4.95 -16.74 -3.35
C ASN A 52 -4.83 -17.87 -4.41
N LYS A 53 -5.75 -17.91 -5.38
CA LYS A 53 -5.74 -18.89 -6.50
C LYS A 53 -4.55 -18.73 -7.44
N LYS A 54 -3.99 -17.52 -7.58
CA LYS A 54 -2.78 -17.27 -8.38
C LYS A 54 -1.49 -17.66 -7.66
N ARG A 55 -1.49 -17.55 -6.33
CA ARG A 55 -0.34 -17.83 -5.46
C ARG A 55 -0.11 -19.32 -5.24
N TYR A 56 -1.18 -20.09 -5.04
CA TYR A 56 -1.09 -21.53 -4.81
C TYR A 56 -1.51 -22.30 -6.06
N LEU A 57 -0.71 -23.29 -6.45
CA LEU A 57 -1.12 -24.27 -7.46
C LEU A 57 -2.31 -25.05 -6.89
N TYR A 58 -3.50 -24.82 -7.45
CA TYR A 58 -4.68 -25.59 -7.09
C TYR A 58 -4.53 -27.00 -7.66
N SER A 59 -4.23 -27.95 -6.77
CA SER A 59 -4.33 -29.38 -7.03
C SER A 59 -5.39 -29.93 -6.09
N ASN A 60 -6.42 -30.58 -6.63
CA ASN A 60 -7.46 -31.23 -5.82
C ASN A 60 -6.92 -32.39 -4.95
N PHE A 61 -5.62 -32.73 -5.07
CA PHE A 61 -4.99 -33.88 -4.45
C PHE A 61 -3.71 -33.56 -3.65
N LEU A 62 -3.27 -32.30 -3.60
CA LEU A 62 -2.08 -31.89 -2.85
C LEU A 62 -2.37 -30.70 -1.93
N PRO A 63 -1.70 -30.60 -0.78
CA PRO A 63 -1.77 -29.41 0.08
C PRO A 63 -1.37 -28.17 -0.73
N LYS A 64 -1.92 -27.00 -0.36
CA LYS A 64 -1.59 -25.71 -0.96
C LYS A 64 -0.07 -25.49 -0.91
N MET A 65 0.61 -25.70 -2.03
CA MET A 65 2.04 -25.44 -2.12
C MET A 65 2.26 -24.02 -2.66
N PRO A 66 3.01 -23.16 -1.93
CA PRO A 66 3.31 -21.83 -2.41
C PRO A 66 4.12 -21.93 -3.71
N ASN A 67 3.86 -21.03 -4.66
CA ASN A 67 4.63 -20.94 -5.89
C ASN A 67 6.12 -20.68 -5.56
N SER A 68 6.98 -21.67 -5.79
CA SER A 68 8.40 -21.63 -5.45
C SER A 68 9.13 -20.45 -6.09
N ASP A 69 8.73 -20.05 -7.30
CA ASP A 69 9.37 -18.94 -8.01
C ASP A 69 9.06 -17.60 -7.34
N PHE A 70 7.84 -17.44 -6.83
CA PHE A 70 7.47 -16.25 -6.06
C PHE A 70 8.28 -16.17 -4.77
N VAL A 71 8.28 -17.25 -3.97
CA VAL A 71 9.00 -17.29 -2.69
C VAL A 71 10.49 -17.02 -2.88
N ASN A 72 11.11 -17.65 -3.88
CA ASN A 72 12.52 -17.44 -4.19
C ASN A 72 12.81 -15.99 -4.57
N ARG A 73 12.00 -15.38 -5.43
CA ARG A 73 12.16 -13.96 -5.82
C ARG A 73 11.97 -13.01 -4.63
N SER A 74 10.99 -13.25 -3.77
CA SER A 74 10.78 -12.44 -2.56
C SER A 74 11.99 -12.52 -1.63
N LYS A 75 12.53 -13.71 -1.41
CA LYS A 75 13.75 -13.92 -0.59
C LYS A 75 14.98 -13.25 -1.20
N MET A 76 15.19 -13.38 -2.51
CA MET A 76 16.29 -12.71 -3.21
C MET A 76 16.17 -11.19 -3.10
N THR A 77 14.97 -10.66 -3.28
CA THR A 77 14.70 -9.22 -3.19
C THR A 77 15.00 -8.68 -1.80
N LEU A 78 14.55 -9.34 -0.75
CA LEU A 78 14.80 -8.90 0.62
C LEU A 78 16.29 -8.93 0.98
N ARG A 79 17.01 -9.97 0.55
CA ARG A 79 18.45 -10.10 0.79
C ARG A 79 19.28 -9.06 0.03
N GLU A 80 18.85 -8.67 -1.17
CA GLU A 80 19.50 -7.61 -1.94
C GLU A 80 19.24 -6.23 -1.32
N LEU A 81 18.04 -6.03 -0.77
CA LEU A 81 17.67 -4.76 -0.12
C LEU A 81 18.35 -4.56 1.24
N CYS A 82 18.45 -5.62 2.05
CA CYS A 82 18.89 -5.49 3.44
C CYS A 82 19.41 -6.79 4.04
N ASN A 83 20.11 -6.64 5.16
CA ASN A 83 20.38 -7.76 6.04
C ASN A 83 19.08 -8.17 6.76
N VAL A 84 18.50 -9.30 6.34
CA VAL A 84 17.24 -9.83 6.87
C VAL A 84 17.28 -10.13 8.36
N ASP A 85 18.46 -10.41 8.92
CA ASP A 85 18.62 -10.68 10.36
C ASP A 85 18.43 -9.43 11.23
N ASN A 86 18.52 -8.24 10.61
CA ASN A 86 18.30 -6.95 11.27
C ASN A 86 16.89 -6.39 11.02
N LEU A 87 16.02 -7.10 10.29
CA LEU A 87 14.64 -6.66 10.06
C LEU A 87 13.81 -6.79 11.33
N VAL A 88 13.21 -5.69 11.74
CA VAL A 88 12.36 -5.61 12.93
C VAL A 88 10.87 -5.52 12.59
N SER A 89 10.54 -5.11 11.37
CA SER A 89 9.18 -4.95 10.87
C SER A 89 9.17 -5.01 9.34
N ILE A 90 8.06 -5.47 8.76
CA ILE A 90 7.78 -5.37 7.34
C ILE A 90 6.34 -4.89 7.14
N ASP A 91 6.18 -3.68 6.63
CA ASP A 91 4.87 -3.15 6.28
C ASP A 91 4.59 -3.38 4.80
N SER A 92 3.58 -4.21 4.50
CA SER A 92 3.22 -4.60 3.15
C SER A 92 1.95 -3.91 2.68
N PHE A 93 2.02 -3.28 1.51
CA PHE A 93 0.86 -2.80 0.76
C PHE A 93 0.24 -3.89 -0.12
N ASN A 94 0.88 -5.06 -0.19
CA ASN A 94 0.32 -6.24 -0.85
C ASN A 94 -0.58 -7.01 0.13
N TYR A 95 -1.40 -7.90 -0.42
CA TYR A 95 -2.41 -8.64 0.32
C TYR A 95 -1.94 -10.02 0.80
N ASP A 96 -0.79 -10.48 0.28
CA ASP A 96 -0.28 -11.83 0.48
C ASP A 96 0.95 -11.87 1.40
N ASP A 97 1.33 -13.07 1.83
CA ASP A 97 2.45 -13.28 2.76
C ASP A 97 3.80 -13.38 2.01
N ILE A 98 4.94 -13.36 2.71
CA ILE A 98 6.29 -13.33 2.09
C ILE A 98 6.80 -14.72 1.69
N GLY A 99 6.09 -15.79 2.06
CA GLY A 99 6.49 -17.18 1.84
C GLY A 99 7.62 -17.64 2.76
N ASP A 100 7.89 -16.88 3.82
CA ASP A 100 8.85 -17.20 4.88
C ASP A 100 8.17 -17.00 6.23
N GLU A 101 8.00 -18.08 6.99
CA GLU A 101 7.24 -18.06 8.25
C GLU A 101 7.86 -17.14 9.31
N ASN A 102 9.18 -16.96 9.31
CA ASN A 102 9.82 -16.08 10.28
C ASN A 102 9.61 -14.60 9.94
N LEU A 103 9.67 -14.26 8.65
CA LEU A 103 9.38 -12.91 8.19
C LEU A 103 7.89 -12.57 8.28
N ASN A 104 7.01 -13.56 8.10
CA ASN A 104 5.57 -13.39 8.26
C ASN A 104 5.16 -13.02 9.69
N LYS A 105 5.98 -13.35 10.71
CA LYS A 105 5.73 -12.95 12.11
C LYS A 105 5.92 -11.44 12.35
N ILE A 106 6.70 -10.77 11.51
CA ILE A 106 6.96 -9.33 11.59
C ILE A 106 6.28 -8.57 10.44
N LEU A 107 5.40 -9.25 9.70
CA LEU A 107 4.67 -8.69 8.57
C LEU A 107 3.38 -8.02 9.04
N HIS A 108 3.18 -6.78 8.61
CA HIS A 108 1.97 -5.99 8.83
C HIS A 108 1.36 -5.61 7.49
N ASN A 109 0.12 -6.02 7.24
CA ASN A 109 -0.54 -5.76 5.97
C ASN A 109 -1.36 -4.45 6.04
N ILE A 110 -0.82 -3.38 5.45
CA ILE A 110 -1.39 -2.03 5.48
C ILE A 110 -2.72 -1.93 4.74
N ASN A 111 -2.89 -2.72 3.68
CA ASN A 111 -4.13 -2.82 2.90
C ASN A 111 -4.93 -4.10 3.24
N GLY A 112 -4.73 -4.69 4.43
CA GLY A 112 -5.35 -5.96 4.80
C GLY A 112 -4.76 -7.17 4.08
N ASN A 113 -5.29 -8.36 4.38
CA ASN A 113 -4.74 -9.64 3.92
C ASN A 113 -5.66 -10.32 2.89
N LEU A 114 -5.33 -11.53 2.44
CA LEU A 114 -6.14 -12.28 1.47
C LEU A 114 -7.58 -12.56 1.93
N GLU A 115 -7.83 -12.59 3.24
CA GLU A 115 -9.17 -12.83 3.80
C GLU A 115 -9.98 -11.54 3.87
N ASN A 116 -9.30 -10.43 4.22
CA ASN A 116 -9.91 -9.11 4.34
C ASN A 116 -9.08 -8.04 3.59
N PRO A 117 -9.10 -8.02 2.23
CA PRO A 117 -8.46 -6.95 1.47
C PRO A 117 -9.16 -5.62 1.71
N ILE A 118 -8.38 -4.54 1.80
CA ILE A 118 -8.87 -3.18 1.98
C ILE A 118 -8.55 -2.35 0.74
N PHE A 119 -9.59 -2.07 -0.04
CA PHE A 119 -9.63 -0.91 -0.90
C PHE A 119 -10.26 0.25 -0.13
N GLY A 120 -9.77 1.46 -0.41
CA GLY A 120 -10.29 2.64 0.24
C GLY A 120 -9.66 3.91 -0.29
N ILE A 121 -10.31 5.00 0.06
CA ILE A 121 -9.87 6.35 -0.27
C ILE A 121 -9.10 6.97 0.89
N ASP A 122 -8.35 8.04 0.62
CA ASP A 122 -7.68 8.81 1.66
C ASP A 122 -8.72 9.56 2.52
N SER A 123 -8.54 9.55 3.84
CA SER A 123 -9.46 10.20 4.78
C SER A 123 -9.49 11.71 4.64
N ASN A 124 -8.47 12.35 4.06
CA ASN A 124 -8.45 13.80 3.82
C ASN A 124 -9.52 14.28 2.83
N LEU A 125 -10.20 13.35 2.13
CA LEU A 125 -11.31 13.67 1.23
C LEU A 125 -12.65 13.82 1.98
N CYS A 126 -12.70 13.50 3.28
CA CYS A 126 -13.93 13.43 4.07
C CYS A 126 -13.73 14.15 5.40
N ILE A 127 -14.76 14.87 5.86
CA ILE A 127 -14.85 15.32 7.26
C ILE A 127 -15.45 14.20 8.12
N ALA A 128 -15.28 14.26 9.44
CA ALA A 128 -15.74 13.20 10.34
C ALA A 128 -17.25 12.92 10.27
N SER A 129 -18.07 13.92 9.95
CA SER A 129 -19.52 13.78 9.78
C SER A 129 -19.94 13.34 8.37
N ASP A 130 -18.99 13.12 7.47
CA ASP A 130 -19.27 12.71 6.10
C ASP A 130 -19.61 11.21 6.06
N PRO A 131 -20.78 10.79 5.57
CA PRO A 131 -21.15 9.37 5.52
C PRO A 131 -20.21 8.56 4.61
N ARG A 132 -19.44 9.20 3.73
CA ARG A 132 -18.42 8.53 2.91
C ARG A 132 -17.18 8.12 3.70
N PHE A 133 -17.07 8.53 4.97
CA PHE A 133 -15.96 8.15 5.84
C PHE A 133 -15.79 6.62 5.96
N ILE A 134 -16.88 5.85 5.82
CA ILE A 134 -16.88 4.38 5.82
C ILE A 134 -15.93 3.78 4.76
N PHE A 135 -15.73 4.48 3.63
CA PHE A 135 -14.86 4.05 2.53
C PHE A 135 -13.39 4.41 2.74
N THR A 136 -13.05 5.15 3.79
CA THR A 136 -11.67 5.59 4.02
C THR A 136 -10.83 4.45 4.56
N LYS A 137 -9.58 4.32 4.10
CA LYS A 137 -8.67 3.29 4.63
C LYS A 137 -8.52 3.38 6.16
N THR A 138 -8.60 4.58 6.72
CA THR A 138 -8.57 4.82 8.16
C THR A 138 -9.74 4.14 8.88
N ASN A 139 -10.99 4.37 8.46
CA ASN A 139 -12.15 3.69 9.04
C ASN A 139 -12.04 2.16 8.92
N ARG A 140 -11.63 1.69 7.74
CA ARG A 140 -11.50 0.25 7.44
C ARG A 140 -10.47 -0.44 8.34
N ARG A 141 -9.33 0.21 8.60
CA ARG A 141 -8.31 -0.30 9.52
C ARG A 141 -8.81 -0.32 10.97
N MET A 142 -9.54 0.70 11.40
CA MET A 142 -10.11 0.72 12.75
C MET A 142 -11.05 -0.48 13.01
N GLU A 143 -11.79 -0.92 12.00
CA GLU A 143 -12.67 -2.11 12.10
C GLU A 143 -11.87 -3.43 12.20
N LEU A 144 -10.74 -3.54 11.48
CA LEU A 144 -9.91 -4.75 11.47
C LEU A 144 -9.00 -4.87 12.68
N GLU A 145 -8.41 -3.77 13.15
CA GLU A 145 -7.49 -3.77 14.30
C GLU A 145 -8.19 -4.26 15.58
N MET A 146 -9.52 -4.15 15.70
CA MET A 146 -10.26 -4.70 16.84
C MET A 146 -10.23 -6.25 16.91
N ILE A 147 -9.89 -6.96 15.82
CA ILE A 147 -10.04 -8.41 15.71
C ILE A 147 -8.74 -9.17 16.08
N ASP A 148 -7.56 -8.59 15.85
CA ASP A 148 -6.25 -9.29 15.97
C ASP A 148 -5.20 -8.57 16.84
N PHE A 149 -5.63 -7.80 17.85
CA PHE A 149 -4.76 -6.84 18.56
C PHE A 149 -3.72 -7.47 19.51
N GLU A 150 -2.61 -8.00 18.96
CA GLU A 150 -1.30 -7.81 19.62
C GLU A 150 -0.88 -6.36 19.33
N CYS A 151 -1.13 -5.48 20.30
CA CYS A 151 -0.75 -4.07 20.25
C CYS A 151 0.65 -3.92 19.63
N GLN A 152 0.74 -3.28 18.46
CA GLN A 152 2.00 -3.05 17.77
C GLN A 152 3.00 -2.53 18.77
N LYS A 153 4.03 -3.35 19.06
CA LYS A 153 5.16 -2.88 19.86
C LYS A 153 5.67 -1.61 19.21
N ASP A 154 6.02 -0.61 20.01
CA ASP A 154 6.71 0.57 19.50
C ASP A 154 8.09 0.13 18.99
N ILE A 155 8.13 -0.33 17.74
CA ILE A 155 9.31 -0.92 17.12
C ILE A 155 10.25 0.24 16.82
N ALA A 156 11.35 0.31 17.57
CA ALA A 156 12.42 1.25 17.31
C ALA A 156 13.16 0.86 16.02
N PHE A 157 13.27 1.82 15.09
CA PHE A 157 14.06 1.68 13.88
C PHE A 157 14.71 3.01 13.49
N ASP A 158 15.88 2.91 12.85
CA ASP A 158 16.65 4.07 12.36
C ASP A 158 16.58 4.22 10.84
N ASN A 159 16.30 3.12 10.14
CA ASN A 159 16.33 3.08 8.68
C ASN A 159 15.08 2.39 8.15
N VAL A 160 14.57 2.89 7.03
CA VAL A 160 13.44 2.32 6.31
C VAL A 160 13.82 2.10 4.86
N ILE A 161 13.38 0.98 4.29
CA ILE A 161 13.48 0.70 2.87
C ILE A 161 12.05 0.62 2.32
N VAL A 162 11.76 1.45 1.32
CA VAL A 162 10.51 1.40 0.57
C VAL A 162 10.81 0.79 -0.79
N TYR A 163 10.20 -0.35 -1.11
CA TYR A 163 10.41 -1.04 -2.36
C TYR A 163 9.09 -1.39 -3.06
N GLY A 164 9.07 -1.30 -4.38
CA GLY A 164 7.94 -1.74 -5.21
C GLY A 164 6.67 -0.90 -5.10
N HIS A 165 6.67 0.17 -4.28
CA HIS A 165 5.51 1.02 -4.09
C HIS A 165 5.45 2.13 -5.15
N SER A 166 4.25 2.47 -5.62
CA SER A 166 4.05 3.55 -6.59
C SER A 166 4.23 4.95 -6.00
N LEU A 167 4.22 5.06 -4.67
CA LEU A 167 4.17 6.31 -3.89
C LEU A 167 2.98 7.19 -4.32
N SER A 168 1.81 6.56 -4.45
CA SER A 168 0.57 7.25 -4.78
C SER A 168 0.15 8.21 -3.67
N SER A 169 -0.50 9.32 -4.04
CA SER A 169 -1.01 10.29 -3.07
C SER A 169 -2.05 9.71 -2.11
N ASN A 170 -2.74 8.63 -2.51
CA ASN A 170 -3.74 7.95 -1.68
C ASN A 170 -3.12 7.21 -0.47
N ASP A 171 -1.79 7.05 -0.48
CA ASP A 171 -1.06 6.37 0.59
C ASP A 171 -0.17 7.35 1.37
N TYR A 172 -0.23 8.65 1.10
CA TYR A 172 0.58 9.65 1.81
C TYR A 172 0.26 9.72 3.30
N SER A 173 -1.00 9.49 3.68
CA SER A 173 -1.43 9.36 5.07
C SER A 173 -0.70 8.24 5.83
N TYR A 174 -0.20 7.22 5.13
CA TYR A 174 0.69 6.21 5.72
C TYR A 174 2.14 6.72 5.86
N PHE A 175 2.67 7.34 4.81
CA PHE A 175 4.07 7.78 4.80
C PHE A 175 4.34 8.95 5.74
N PHE A 176 3.40 9.86 5.99
CA PHE A 176 3.68 11.03 6.85
C PHE A 176 4.05 10.65 8.30
N PRO A 177 3.30 9.79 9.02
CA PRO A 177 3.74 9.29 10.33
C PRO A 177 5.08 8.54 10.28
N LEU A 178 5.36 7.82 9.19
CA LEU A 178 6.64 7.13 9.00
C LEU A 178 7.81 8.13 8.88
N LEU A 179 7.64 9.18 8.08
CA LEU A 179 8.63 10.26 7.92
C LEU A 179 8.79 11.08 9.22
N ASP A 180 7.73 11.19 10.02
CA ASP A 180 7.77 11.77 11.37
C ASP A 180 8.64 10.93 12.31
N LYS A 181 8.45 9.60 12.35
CA LYS A 181 9.29 8.66 13.14
C LYS A 181 10.76 8.68 12.73
N LEU A 182 11.02 8.90 11.44
CA LEU A 182 12.36 9.09 10.89
C LEU A 182 12.92 10.51 11.09
N GLU A 183 12.15 11.40 11.71
CA GLU A 183 12.55 12.77 12.04
C GLU A 183 13.06 13.55 10.81
N MET A 184 12.34 13.45 9.69
CA MET A 184 12.79 14.02 8.41
C MET A 184 12.88 15.56 8.41
N THR A 185 12.33 16.24 9.41
CA THR A 185 12.47 17.69 9.60
C THR A 185 13.56 18.07 10.60
N ASN A 186 14.16 17.11 11.31
CA ASN A 186 15.26 17.34 12.25
C ASN A 186 16.60 17.13 11.53
N PHE A 187 17.32 18.21 11.21
CA PHE A 187 18.59 18.16 10.49
C PHE A 187 19.76 17.56 11.29
N LEU A 188 19.59 17.31 12.59
CA LEU A 188 20.58 16.62 13.42
C LEU A 188 20.38 15.09 13.44
N SER A 189 19.24 14.61 12.96
CA SER A 189 18.94 13.18 12.93
C SER A 189 19.75 12.48 11.83
N ASN A 190 20.20 11.26 12.11
CA ASN A 190 20.95 10.42 11.18
C ASN A 190 20.09 9.31 10.55
N LYS A 191 18.80 9.25 10.88
CA LYS A 191 17.85 8.28 10.36
C LYS A 191 17.63 8.44 8.87
N LYS A 192 17.40 7.32 8.17
CA LYS A 192 17.39 7.28 6.70
C LYS A 192 16.17 6.58 6.12
N ILE A 193 15.84 6.97 4.90
CA ILE A 193 14.89 6.27 4.04
C ILE A 193 15.53 6.00 2.68
N ILE A 194 15.41 4.75 2.23
CA ILE A 194 15.93 4.28 0.96
C ILE A 194 14.75 3.87 0.09
N PHE A 195 14.65 4.47 -1.10
CA PHE A 195 13.66 4.10 -2.11
C PHE A 195 14.28 3.13 -3.11
N GLY A 196 14.03 1.84 -2.87
CA GLY A 196 14.42 0.75 -3.75
C GLY A 196 13.50 0.67 -4.96
N PHE A 197 14.04 0.43 -6.15
CA PHE A 197 13.25 0.19 -7.36
C PHE A 197 13.96 -0.76 -8.33
N SER A 198 13.19 -1.39 -9.22
CA SER A 198 13.70 -2.32 -10.23
C SER A 198 13.34 -1.83 -11.63
N VAL A 199 14.29 -1.95 -12.57
CA VAL A 199 14.06 -1.64 -13.98
C VAL A 199 13.47 -2.88 -14.66
N TYR A 200 12.14 -2.96 -14.71
CA TYR A 200 11.41 -4.08 -15.28
C TYR A 200 11.31 -4.05 -16.81
N ASP A 201 11.62 -2.91 -17.43
CA ASP A 201 11.62 -2.70 -18.88
C ASP A 201 12.83 -1.83 -19.24
N ARG A 202 13.85 -2.47 -19.83
CA ARG A 202 15.12 -1.81 -20.19
C ARG A 202 14.95 -0.73 -21.24
N GLU A 203 13.96 -0.86 -22.13
CA GLU A 203 13.67 0.18 -23.13
C GLU A 203 13.10 1.45 -22.48
N LYS A 204 12.49 1.31 -21.28
CA LYS A 204 11.89 2.40 -20.50
C LYS A 204 12.68 2.77 -19.26
N GLU A 205 13.94 2.36 -19.16
CA GLU A 205 14.77 2.58 -17.98
C GLU A 205 14.76 4.05 -17.51
N THR A 206 14.97 4.99 -18.44
CA THR A 206 14.94 6.43 -18.16
C THR A 206 13.58 6.89 -17.64
N GLU A 207 12.48 6.38 -18.21
CA GLU A 207 11.12 6.71 -17.78
C GLU A 207 10.85 6.19 -16.36
N ILE A 208 11.21 4.94 -16.08
CA ILE A 208 11.04 4.29 -14.77
C ILE A 208 11.80 5.09 -13.70
N LYS A 209 13.08 5.38 -13.95
CA LYS A 209 13.93 6.18 -13.04
C LYS A 209 13.36 7.57 -12.81
N ARG A 210 12.93 8.25 -13.87
CA ARG A 210 12.32 9.58 -13.79
C ARG A 210 11.02 9.56 -12.99
N LYS A 211 10.15 8.58 -13.24
CA LYS A 211 8.87 8.42 -12.53
C LYS A 211 9.10 8.16 -11.04
N ASN A 212 10.04 7.30 -10.70
CA ASN A 212 10.40 7.03 -9.30
C ASN A 212 10.84 8.33 -8.59
N ARG A 213 11.80 9.08 -9.17
CA ARG A 213 12.27 10.35 -8.61
C ARG A 213 11.16 11.40 -8.48
N LEU A 214 10.30 11.51 -9.50
CA LEU A 214 9.16 12.44 -9.47
C LEU A 214 8.18 12.10 -8.35
N ASN A 215 7.91 10.81 -8.12
CA ASN A 215 6.98 10.40 -7.07
C ASN A 215 7.57 10.60 -5.67
N ILE A 216 8.89 10.38 -5.49
CA ILE A 216 9.60 10.73 -4.26
C ILE A 216 9.51 12.24 -4.01
N GLN A 217 9.77 13.07 -5.03
CA GLN A 217 9.67 14.52 -4.91
C GLN A 217 8.27 14.97 -4.46
N LYS A 218 7.22 14.44 -5.09
CA LYS A 218 5.82 14.74 -4.72
C LYS A 218 5.48 14.32 -3.30
N LEU A 219 5.98 13.16 -2.85
CA LEU A 219 5.79 12.71 -1.46
C LEU A 219 6.40 13.71 -0.47
N PHE A 220 7.65 14.13 -0.69
CA PHE A 220 8.33 15.08 0.21
C PHE A 220 7.75 16.49 0.13
N GLU A 221 7.28 16.93 -1.03
CA GLU A 221 6.55 18.20 -1.19
C GLU A 221 5.25 18.18 -0.37
N ALA A 222 4.46 17.11 -0.50
CA ALA A 222 3.22 16.94 0.26
C ALA A 222 3.49 16.84 1.77
N TYR A 223 4.56 16.14 2.17
CA TYR A 223 4.96 16.04 3.57
C TYR A 223 5.44 17.38 4.16
N ALA A 224 6.22 18.16 3.41
CA ALA A 224 6.66 19.48 3.82
C ALA A 224 5.48 20.45 3.99
N ASN A 225 4.48 20.36 3.09
CA ASN A 225 3.22 21.09 3.22
C ASN A 225 2.44 20.66 4.47
N TYR A 226 2.32 19.35 4.72
CA TYR A 226 1.70 18.81 5.94
C TYR A 226 2.37 19.33 7.22
N LYS A 227 3.70 19.49 7.21
CA LYS A 227 4.48 20.07 8.33
C LYS A 227 4.45 21.60 8.40
N GLY A 228 3.85 22.29 7.43
CA GLY A 228 3.81 23.76 7.39
C GLY A 228 5.19 24.40 7.17
N LEU A 229 6.10 23.74 6.46
CA LEU A 229 7.42 24.28 6.17
C LEU A 229 7.33 25.45 5.17
N LYS A 230 8.10 26.51 5.41
CA LYS A 230 8.15 27.69 4.51
C LYS A 230 8.78 27.37 3.16
N ASP A 231 9.89 26.64 3.16
CA ASP A 231 10.65 26.29 1.96
C ASP A 231 10.40 24.82 1.57
N VAL A 232 9.19 24.53 1.10
CA VAL A 232 8.72 23.19 0.75
C VAL A 232 9.70 22.42 -0.14
N ASN A 233 10.28 23.10 -1.13
CA ASN A 233 11.19 22.49 -2.10
C ASN A 233 12.58 22.15 -1.53
N ARG A 234 13.01 22.80 -0.44
CA ARG A 234 14.37 22.63 0.11
C ARG A 234 14.52 21.42 1.03
N LEU A 235 13.41 20.84 1.49
CA LEU A 235 13.45 19.70 2.40
C LEU A 235 14.20 18.52 1.76
N LEU A 236 13.80 18.14 0.55
CA LEU A 236 14.41 17.01 -0.15
C LEU A 236 15.86 17.29 -0.54
N ASP A 237 16.18 18.52 -0.98
CA ASP A 237 17.56 18.94 -1.28
C ASP A 237 18.49 18.78 -0.07
N SER A 238 18.02 19.20 1.11
CA SER A 238 18.78 19.08 2.35
C SER A 238 18.97 17.61 2.76
N LEU A 239 17.90 16.82 2.72
CA LEU A 239 17.94 15.40 3.12
C LEU A 239 18.80 14.54 2.19
N THR A 240 18.77 14.82 0.88
CA THR A 240 19.63 14.13 -0.09
C THR A 240 21.10 14.51 0.09
N THR A 241 21.41 15.79 0.32
CA THR A 241 22.78 16.26 0.64
C THR A 241 23.34 15.62 1.92
N GLN A 242 22.47 15.34 2.89
CA GLN A 242 22.82 14.67 4.15
C GLN A 242 22.85 13.13 4.04
N ASN A 243 22.61 12.55 2.86
CA ASN A 243 22.50 11.11 2.65
C ASN A 243 21.42 10.43 3.52
N ARG A 244 20.33 11.15 3.79
CA ARG A 244 19.18 10.65 4.56
C ARG A 244 18.05 10.13 3.66
N VAL A 245 17.94 10.66 2.45
CA VAL A 245 17.03 10.14 1.42
C VAL A 245 17.88 9.63 0.27
N LEU A 246 17.75 8.33 -0.01
CA LEU A 246 18.55 7.65 -1.03
C LEU A 246 17.63 6.90 -1.98
N THR A 247 18.10 6.69 -3.22
CA THR A 247 17.48 5.75 -4.17
C THR A 247 18.42 4.60 -4.43
N TYR A 248 17.90 3.38 -4.51
CA TYR A 248 18.68 2.19 -4.78
C TYR A 248 18.03 1.39 -5.92
N GLU A 249 18.80 1.13 -6.98
CA GLU A 249 18.35 0.26 -8.07
C GLU A 249 18.72 -1.18 -7.74
N ILE A 250 17.73 -2.06 -7.78
CA ILE A 250 17.90 -3.49 -7.59
C ILE A 250 18.17 -4.17 -8.93
N HIS A 251 19.07 -5.14 -8.93
CA HIS A 251 19.41 -5.97 -10.08
C HIS A 251 19.13 -7.44 -9.78
N ILE A 252 17.89 -7.88 -10.02
CA ILE A 252 17.41 -9.27 -9.81
C ILE A 252 16.91 -9.84 -11.14
#